data_AF-A0A976QUI2-F1
#
_entry.id   AF-A0A976QUI2-F1
#
_cell.length_a   1.000
_cell.length_b   1.000
_cell.length_c   1.000
_cell.angle_alpha   90.00
_cell.angle_beta   90.00
_cell.angle_gamma   90.00
#
_symmetry.space_group_name_H-M   'P 1'
#
loop_
_entity.id
_entity.type
_entity.pdbx_description
1 polymer ?
#
loop_
_entity_poly.entity_id
_entity_poly.type
_entity_poly.pdbx_seq_one_letter_code
_entity_poly.pdbx_strand_id
1 'polypeptide(L)'
;MRFYVTQILLLSKLAFICNVINSLCVSPVNNGTKLDFSQILKTKSLGFIVNSHSLPNLVHYKNQLLNPNGVKLAKDDTSAHFNPVSNVDSIRANEASKLGYKNLAFKELFRPYVQSYKLISSSLKSNVLKFKRLVVTSSEDLSLRVSKLVERAKLSNTYKIALTNYHKLRERMVNMSVAEQFGLLLVANALYVFVLPKYHLVFPFQLFPSDSGLGTEIGLDTLVSIPFMYYFLKDLKIDGGRFRLTNASPFKISMVISSLVGSFFLSSYFASLMDSVVLFISALNFPVSVEMLNAVSIISGHLFWMAIGSTVIHKYMFPLFGGENAWYKLDLKKTWVYQVLSGYFSSCLVYKIVDNLFLSIVKNFNLQKCESPTDQTISNVCESNETLPIIITSIAPCITAPWWEELLYRVFTFKIFNSFLPSLASSLISSVLFSLNHLSMGSFFQLFSLGLLWSLIHNKEDNIFVTFLIHCLWNSRIFLGSLTGL
;
A
#
# COMPACT_ATOMS: atom_id res chain seq x y z
N MET A 1 -10.03 7.69 28.43
CA MET A 1 -10.79 8.78 27.76
C MET A 1 -10.38 9.04 26.30
N ARG A 2 -9.08 9.09 25.93
CA ARG A 2 -8.67 9.32 24.52
C ARG A 2 -9.09 8.20 23.55
N PHE A 3 -9.15 6.93 24.01
CA PHE A 3 -9.66 5.78 23.24
C PHE A 3 -11.15 5.88 22.86
N TYR A 4 -11.95 6.57 23.68
CA TYR A 4 -13.40 6.70 23.48
C TYR A 4 -13.73 7.70 22.37
N VAL A 5 -12.94 8.76 22.20
CA VAL A 5 -13.17 9.79 21.17
C VAL A 5 -12.90 9.26 19.76
N THR A 6 -11.86 8.44 19.59
CA THR A 6 -11.55 7.74 18.32
C THR A 6 -12.59 6.68 17.98
N GLN A 7 -13.12 5.96 18.98
CA GLN A 7 -14.21 5.00 18.79
C GLN A 7 -15.53 5.68 18.38
N ILE A 8 -15.84 6.86 18.92
CA ILE A 8 -17.03 7.66 18.52
C ILE A 8 -16.92 8.18 17.08
N LEU A 9 -15.73 8.62 16.65
CA LEU A 9 -15.49 9.01 15.26
C LEU A 9 -15.60 7.82 14.29
N LEU A 10 -15.14 6.63 14.69
CA LEU A 10 -15.35 5.40 13.92
C LEU A 10 -16.85 5.02 13.88
N LEU A 11 -17.58 5.14 15.00
CA LEU A 11 -19.04 4.91 15.07
C LEU A 11 -19.79 5.75 14.04
N SER A 12 -19.43 7.03 13.88
CA SER A 12 -20.06 7.88 12.86
C SER A 12 -19.79 7.41 11.42
N LYS A 13 -18.60 6.86 11.16
CA LYS A 13 -18.18 6.40 9.82
C LYS A 13 -18.69 4.99 9.48
N LEU A 14 -18.70 4.07 10.44
CA LEU A 14 -19.27 2.74 10.28
C LEU A 14 -20.80 2.77 10.23
N ALA A 15 -21.46 3.62 11.02
CA ALA A 15 -22.90 3.85 10.90
C ALA A 15 -23.26 4.44 9.53
N PHE A 16 -22.42 5.34 8.99
CA PHE A 16 -22.59 5.85 7.63
C PHE A 16 -22.44 4.73 6.57
N ILE A 17 -21.41 3.89 6.67
CA ILE A 17 -21.21 2.75 5.77
C ILE A 17 -22.35 1.74 5.89
N CYS A 18 -22.81 1.42 7.11
CA CYS A 18 -23.95 0.55 7.34
C CYS A 18 -25.23 1.14 6.76
N ASN A 19 -25.45 2.46 6.87
CA ASN A 19 -26.58 3.15 6.26
C ASN A 19 -26.49 3.17 4.73
N VAL A 20 -25.30 3.32 4.16
CA VAL A 20 -25.08 3.22 2.71
C VAL A 20 -25.37 1.80 2.22
N ILE A 21 -24.85 0.77 2.90
CA ILE A 21 -25.11 -0.64 2.58
C ILE A 21 -26.60 -0.95 2.73
N ASN A 22 -27.24 -0.50 3.81
CA ASN A 22 -28.67 -0.71 4.03
C ASN A 22 -29.50 0.00 2.96
N SER A 23 -29.15 1.25 2.60
CA SER A 23 -29.82 2.00 1.52
C SER A 23 -29.62 1.35 0.14
N LEU A 24 -28.47 0.74 -0.12
CA LEU A 24 -28.19 0.03 -1.38
C LEU A 24 -28.86 -1.36 -1.43
N CYS A 25 -28.98 -2.05 -0.30
CA CYS A 25 -29.62 -3.36 -0.20
C CYS A 25 -31.16 -3.30 -0.10
N VAL A 26 -31.73 -2.17 0.35
CA VAL A 26 -33.19 -1.94 0.47
C VAL A 26 -33.83 -1.44 -0.84
N SER A 27 -33.04 -1.26 -1.92
CA SER A 27 -33.58 -0.93 -3.24
C SER A 27 -33.64 -2.18 -4.13
N PRO A 28 -34.70 -3.01 -4.08
CA PRO A 28 -34.89 -4.03 -5.09
C PRO A 28 -35.35 -3.36 -6.39
N VAL A 29 -34.74 -3.78 -7.49
CA VAL A 29 -35.35 -3.97 -8.81
C VAL A 29 -36.50 -3.01 -9.15
N ASN A 30 -36.21 -1.97 -9.94
CA ASN A 30 -37.24 -1.39 -10.82
C ASN A 30 -36.68 -1.14 -12.22
N ASN A 31 -37.19 -1.94 -13.16
CA ASN A 31 -37.26 -1.81 -14.61
C ASN A 31 -36.43 -0.69 -15.27
N GLY A 32 -35.26 -1.04 -15.80
CA GLY A 32 -34.74 -0.46 -17.05
C GLY A 32 -34.28 1.00 -17.06
N THR A 33 -34.38 1.76 -15.97
CA THR A 33 -33.84 3.13 -15.92
C THR A 33 -32.43 3.14 -15.34
N LYS A 34 -31.49 3.76 -16.08
CA LYS A 34 -30.14 4.07 -15.58
C LYS A 34 -30.24 4.80 -14.23
N LEU A 35 -29.58 4.27 -13.20
CA LEU A 35 -29.38 4.96 -11.93
C LEU A 35 -28.64 6.29 -12.19
N ASP A 36 -29.33 7.42 -12.02
CA ASP A 36 -28.71 8.75 -12.03
C ASP A 36 -28.25 9.10 -10.61
N PHE A 37 -26.94 9.11 -10.41
CA PHE A 37 -26.29 9.44 -9.14
C PHE A 37 -26.31 10.95 -8.82
N SER A 38 -26.91 11.79 -9.68
CA SER A 38 -26.98 13.24 -9.48
C SER A 38 -27.85 13.69 -8.30
N GLN A 39 -28.80 12.86 -7.85
CA GLN A 39 -29.73 13.20 -6.75
C GLN A 39 -29.17 12.94 -5.35
N ILE A 40 -28.31 11.93 -5.15
CA ILE A 40 -27.72 11.62 -3.84
C ILE A 40 -26.73 12.72 -3.39
N LEU A 41 -26.17 13.48 -4.33
CA LEU A 41 -25.27 14.60 -4.06
C LEU A 41 -25.99 15.94 -3.81
N LYS A 42 -27.32 16.02 -3.90
CA LYS A 42 -28.07 17.30 -3.85
C LYS A 42 -28.92 17.55 -2.60
N THR A 43 -29.03 16.62 -1.66
CA THR A 43 -29.81 16.86 -0.43
C THR A 43 -28.96 17.35 0.73
N LYS A 44 -28.94 18.68 0.84
CA LYS A 44 -28.77 19.55 2.02
C LYS A 44 -27.52 19.36 2.89
N SER A 45 -26.62 20.32 2.71
CA SER A 45 -25.73 20.90 3.72
C SER A 45 -26.40 21.01 5.09
N LEU A 46 -26.11 20.08 6.00
CA LEU A 46 -26.16 20.34 7.43
C LEU A 46 -24.93 21.18 7.77
N GLY A 47 -25.13 22.50 7.79
CA GLY A 47 -24.14 23.46 8.23
C GLY A 47 -23.79 23.24 9.69
N PHE A 48 -22.53 22.95 9.96
CA PHE A 48 -21.96 23.16 11.28
C PHE A 48 -21.63 24.65 11.41
N ILE A 49 -22.52 25.37 12.10
CA ILE A 49 -22.24 26.70 12.64
C ILE A 49 -21.18 26.51 13.74
N VAL A 50 -19.93 26.85 13.42
CA VAL A 50 -18.89 27.04 14.44
C VAL A 50 -19.04 28.48 14.93
N ASN A 51 -19.54 28.61 16.15
CA ASN A 51 -19.72 29.88 16.82
C ASN A 51 -18.34 30.45 17.20
N SER A 52 -17.84 31.39 16.40
CA SER A 52 -16.60 32.13 16.67
C SER A 52 -16.89 33.39 17.48
N HIS A 53 -16.87 33.28 18.81
CA HIS A 53 -16.85 34.43 19.71
C HIS A 53 -15.64 34.35 20.63
N SER A 54 -14.55 35.00 20.21
CA SER A 54 -13.67 35.83 21.05
C SER A 54 -12.44 36.28 20.25
N LEU A 55 -12.55 37.41 19.54
CA LEU A 55 -11.42 38.25 19.19
C LEU A 55 -11.78 39.68 19.60
N PRO A 56 -11.03 40.35 20.50
CA PRO A 56 -11.22 41.77 20.72
C PRO A 56 -10.43 42.59 19.68
N ASN A 57 -11.08 43.66 19.26
CA ASN A 57 -10.71 44.61 18.22
C ASN A 57 -9.36 45.32 18.45
N LEU A 58 -8.66 45.55 17.34
CA LEU A 58 -7.72 46.68 17.17
C LEU A 58 -8.47 48.01 17.35
N VAL A 59 -7.77 49.06 17.83
CA VAL A 59 -7.63 50.36 17.14
C VAL A 59 -6.83 51.38 18.00
N HIS A 60 -6.00 52.16 17.31
CA HIS A 60 -5.36 53.46 17.65
C HIS A 60 -4.07 53.53 18.48
N TYR A 61 -2.97 53.94 17.83
CA TYR A 61 -2.60 55.37 17.78
C TYR A 61 -1.66 55.70 16.61
N LYS A 62 -1.68 56.96 16.21
CA LYS A 62 -1.21 57.56 14.95
C LYS A 62 -0.10 58.59 15.24
N ASN A 63 0.79 58.79 14.26
CA ASN A 63 1.43 60.05 13.84
C ASN A 63 2.72 60.63 14.50
N GLN A 64 3.66 60.94 13.57
CA GLN A 64 4.38 62.21 13.33
C GLN A 64 5.84 62.45 13.79
N LEU A 65 6.71 62.59 12.77
CA LEU A 65 7.72 63.64 12.48
C LEU A 65 8.72 64.09 13.57
N LEU A 66 10.03 63.93 13.28
CA LEU A 66 11.01 65.03 13.10
C LEU A 66 12.45 64.49 12.92
N ASN A 67 13.12 64.98 11.86
CA ASN A 67 14.60 65.02 11.67
C ASN A 67 15.20 66.11 12.60
N PRO A 68 16.53 66.36 12.77
CA PRO A 68 17.73 65.75 12.16
C PRO A 68 18.95 65.51 13.11
N ASN A 69 19.91 64.65 12.69
CA ASN A 69 21.38 64.93 12.62
C ASN A 69 22.25 63.66 12.56
N GLY A 70 23.29 63.74 11.72
CA GLY A 70 24.37 62.80 11.34
C GLY A 70 24.70 61.60 12.26
N VAL A 71 25.20 60.47 11.73
CA VAL A 71 26.45 60.37 10.95
C VAL A 71 26.47 59.09 10.08
N LYS A 72 27.12 59.23 8.91
CA LYS A 72 27.51 58.25 7.84
C LYS A 72 28.11 56.91 8.36
N LEU A 73 28.17 55.79 7.63
CA LEU A 73 28.62 55.57 6.23
C LEU A 73 28.31 54.13 5.72
N ALA A 74 28.06 54.04 4.40
CA ALA A 74 28.26 52.93 3.42
C ALA A 74 27.42 51.63 3.53
N LYS A 75 26.37 51.44 2.68
CA LYS A 75 26.35 50.97 1.25
C LYS A 75 26.48 49.44 1.13
N ASP A 76 25.69 48.69 0.38
CA ASP A 76 24.64 48.97 -0.62
C ASP A 76 23.63 47.81 -0.64
N ASP A 77 22.41 48.14 -1.01
CA ASP A 77 21.16 47.40 -0.86
C ASP A 77 20.76 46.57 -2.10
N THR A 78 20.29 45.36 -1.82
CA THR A 78 19.03 44.72 -2.27
C THR A 78 18.54 44.76 -3.74
N SER A 79 18.28 43.53 -4.22
CA SER A 79 17.03 43.01 -4.82
C SER A 79 15.91 43.94 -5.32
N ALA A 80 15.29 43.58 -6.45
CA ALA A 80 13.83 43.58 -6.66
C ALA A 80 13.49 42.73 -7.92
N HIS A 81 12.78 41.62 -7.78
CA HIS A 81 11.32 41.45 -7.93
C HIS A 81 10.75 41.76 -9.34
N PHE A 82 10.28 40.70 -9.99
CA PHE A 82 9.51 40.66 -11.24
C PHE A 82 8.00 40.59 -10.95
N ASN A 83 7.22 41.35 -11.73
CA ASN A 83 5.96 40.97 -12.43
C ASN A 83 5.05 42.22 -12.68
N PRO A 84 4.05 42.19 -13.59
CA PRO A 84 4.07 41.70 -14.98
C PRO A 84 3.18 42.55 -15.96
N VAL A 85 3.14 42.15 -17.24
CA VAL A 85 2.04 42.32 -18.25
C VAL A 85 1.99 43.57 -19.18
N SER A 86 2.11 43.26 -20.48
CA SER A 86 1.39 43.75 -21.68
C SER A 86 1.79 45.01 -22.46
N ASN A 87 1.84 44.79 -23.79
CA ASN A 87 1.57 45.67 -24.93
C ASN A 87 2.66 46.64 -25.44
N VAL A 88 3.34 46.23 -26.53
CA VAL A 88 3.25 46.80 -27.91
C VAL A 88 2.85 48.29 -27.94
N ASP A 89 3.61 49.28 -28.45
CA ASP A 89 4.38 49.34 -29.70
C ASP A 89 5.33 50.57 -29.78
N SER A 90 6.37 50.43 -30.61
CA SER A 90 7.10 51.47 -31.38
C SER A 90 8.03 52.49 -30.67
N ILE A 91 9.28 52.59 -31.16
CA ILE A 91 10.01 53.83 -31.48
C ILE A 91 11.25 53.49 -32.36
N ARG A 92 11.52 54.36 -33.33
CA ARG A 92 12.41 54.24 -34.50
C ARG A 92 13.91 54.37 -34.21
N ALA A 93 14.65 53.87 -35.21
CA ALA A 93 16.09 53.85 -35.44
C ALA A 93 16.81 55.21 -35.33
N ASN A 94 17.84 55.28 -34.47
CA ASN A 94 19.12 55.95 -34.78
C ASN A 94 20.27 55.68 -33.77
N GLU A 95 20.52 54.43 -33.34
CA GLU A 95 21.72 54.07 -32.54
C GLU A 95 22.59 52.95 -33.17
N ALA A 96 22.46 52.69 -34.47
CA ALA A 96 23.16 51.58 -35.13
C ALA A 96 24.68 51.82 -35.38
N SER A 97 25.20 53.05 -35.26
CA SER A 97 26.59 53.34 -35.63
C SER A 97 27.62 53.17 -34.50
N LYS A 98 27.19 52.99 -33.24
CA LYS A 98 28.11 52.72 -32.11
C LYS A 98 28.23 51.24 -31.70
N LEU A 99 27.40 50.34 -32.25
CA LEU A 99 27.51 48.89 -32.00
C LEU A 99 28.55 48.16 -32.88
N GLY A 100 28.97 48.76 -34.00
CA GLY A 100 29.86 48.13 -34.98
C GLY A 100 31.26 47.80 -34.45
N TYR A 101 31.83 48.66 -33.59
CA TYR A 101 33.19 48.48 -33.10
C TYR A 101 33.30 47.49 -31.93
N LYS A 102 32.25 47.31 -31.10
CA LYS A 102 32.25 46.30 -30.02
C LYS A 102 32.01 44.86 -30.52
N ASN A 103 31.33 44.69 -31.65
CA ASN A 103 31.05 43.38 -32.23
C ASN A 103 32.26 42.72 -32.91
N LEU A 104 33.23 43.52 -33.39
CA LEU A 104 34.44 42.98 -34.02
C LEU A 104 35.37 42.34 -32.97
N ALA A 105 35.55 42.99 -31.81
CA ALA A 105 36.35 42.47 -30.70
C ALA A 105 35.73 41.19 -30.10
N PHE A 106 34.40 41.12 -29.98
CA PHE A 106 33.70 39.92 -29.51
C PHE A 106 33.84 38.75 -30.50
N LYS A 107 33.80 39.02 -31.82
CA LYS A 107 33.99 37.98 -32.85
C LYS A 107 35.41 37.42 -32.89
N GLU A 108 36.43 38.24 -32.69
CA GLU A 108 37.83 37.79 -32.65
C GLU A 108 38.13 36.99 -31.36
N LEU A 109 37.64 37.44 -30.20
CA LEU A 109 37.88 36.77 -28.91
C LEU A 109 37.25 35.36 -28.82
N PHE A 110 36.06 35.18 -29.42
CA PHE A 110 35.31 33.91 -29.38
C PHE A 110 35.45 33.05 -30.64
N ARG A 111 36.20 33.51 -31.66
CA ARG A 111 36.45 32.76 -32.91
C ARG A 111 37.01 31.36 -32.67
N PRO A 112 38.00 31.17 -31.77
CA PRO A 112 38.55 29.84 -31.51
C PRO A 112 37.50 28.91 -30.88
N TYR A 113 36.73 29.42 -29.91
CA TYR A 113 35.67 28.65 -29.22
C TYR A 113 34.51 28.25 -30.14
N VAL A 114 34.11 29.14 -31.07
CA VAL A 114 33.06 28.84 -32.06
C VAL A 114 33.55 27.83 -33.11
N GLN A 115 34.83 27.88 -33.50
CA GLN A 115 35.44 26.86 -34.36
C GLN A 115 35.55 25.51 -33.65
N SER A 116 35.96 25.47 -32.38
CA SER A 116 35.97 24.26 -31.56
C SER A 116 34.57 23.67 -31.43
N TYR A 117 33.54 24.49 -31.18
CA TYR A 117 32.15 24.04 -31.09
C TYR A 117 31.59 23.55 -32.43
N LYS A 118 31.97 24.18 -33.56
CA LYS A 118 31.62 23.71 -34.91
C LYS A 118 32.32 22.40 -35.28
N LEU A 119 33.57 22.20 -34.88
CA LEU A 119 34.32 20.95 -35.08
C LEU A 119 33.77 19.82 -34.20
N ILE A 120 33.43 20.11 -32.95
CA ILE A 120 32.77 19.16 -32.04
C ILE A 120 31.36 18.83 -32.56
N SER A 121 30.59 19.81 -33.02
CA SER A 121 29.26 19.64 -33.61
C SER A 121 29.26 18.84 -34.91
N SER A 122 30.25 19.04 -35.79
CA SER A 122 30.39 18.30 -37.05
C SER A 122 30.90 16.87 -36.81
N SER A 123 31.79 16.67 -35.83
CA SER A 123 32.22 15.36 -35.35
C SER A 123 31.05 14.59 -34.69
N LEU A 124 30.26 15.24 -33.83
CA LEU A 124 29.04 14.66 -33.25
C LEU A 124 28.00 14.34 -34.31
N LYS A 125 27.75 15.22 -35.30
CA LYS A 125 26.83 14.92 -36.40
C LYS A 125 27.33 13.75 -37.26
N SER A 126 28.63 13.69 -37.57
CA SER A 126 29.26 12.60 -38.32
C SER A 126 29.17 11.27 -37.56
N ASN A 127 29.44 11.29 -36.25
CA ASN A 127 29.33 10.13 -35.39
C ASN A 127 27.88 9.71 -35.18
N VAL A 128 26.93 10.64 -35.03
CA VAL A 128 25.48 10.37 -34.97
C VAL A 128 24.96 9.86 -36.32
N LEU A 129 25.49 10.30 -37.47
CA LEU A 129 25.17 9.76 -38.80
C LEU A 129 25.81 8.38 -39.04
N LYS A 130 27.03 8.13 -38.55
CA LYS A 130 27.64 6.79 -38.51
C LYS A 130 26.85 5.86 -37.59
N PHE A 131 26.40 6.34 -36.43
CA PHE A 131 25.58 5.57 -35.49
C PHE A 131 24.17 5.34 -36.05
N LYS A 132 23.56 6.33 -36.70
CA LYS A 132 22.31 6.16 -37.45
C LYS A 132 22.46 5.16 -38.60
N ARG A 133 23.60 5.15 -39.32
CA ARG A 133 23.89 4.13 -40.36
C ARG A 133 24.16 2.74 -39.79
N LEU A 134 24.78 2.64 -38.61
CA LEU A 134 24.99 1.38 -37.89
C LEU A 134 23.70 0.84 -37.23
N VAL A 135 22.75 1.72 -36.93
CA VAL A 135 21.45 1.42 -36.31
C VAL A 135 20.31 1.72 -37.30
N VAL A 136 20.49 1.37 -38.58
CA VAL A 136 19.34 1.08 -39.47
C VAL A 136 19.10 -0.43 -39.44
N THR A 137 18.74 -0.96 -38.28
CA THR A 137 17.97 -2.21 -38.27
C THR A 137 16.52 -1.81 -38.17
N SER A 138 15.73 -2.08 -39.21
CA SER A 138 14.27 -2.02 -39.08
C SER A 138 13.86 -2.90 -37.88
N SER A 139 12.75 -2.58 -37.22
CA SER A 139 12.19 -3.44 -36.15
C SER A 139 12.02 -4.89 -36.63
N GLU A 140 11.78 -5.08 -37.92
CA GLU A 140 11.75 -6.37 -38.61
C GLU A 140 13.12 -7.07 -38.68
N ASP A 141 14.23 -6.38 -39.00
CA ASP A 141 15.57 -6.99 -39.01
C ASP A 141 16.05 -7.34 -37.58
N LEU A 142 15.70 -6.52 -36.59
CA LEU A 142 15.96 -6.85 -35.19
C LEU A 142 15.15 -8.07 -34.73
N SER A 143 13.86 -8.15 -35.07
CA SER A 143 13.02 -9.31 -34.71
C SER A 143 13.52 -10.59 -35.39
N LEU A 144 13.96 -10.51 -36.66
CA LEU A 144 14.52 -11.62 -37.41
C LEU A 144 15.87 -12.08 -36.85
N ARG A 145 16.72 -11.16 -36.38
CA ARG A 145 17.98 -11.52 -35.73
C ARG A 145 17.76 -12.13 -34.36
N VAL A 146 16.84 -11.58 -33.56
CA VAL A 146 16.44 -12.15 -32.27
C VAL A 146 15.83 -13.53 -32.47
N SER A 147 14.96 -13.73 -33.48
CA SER A 147 14.36 -15.04 -33.76
C SER A 147 15.40 -16.09 -34.15
N LYS A 148 16.34 -15.76 -35.05
CA LYS A 148 17.46 -16.64 -35.42
C LYS A 148 18.41 -16.94 -34.25
N LEU A 149 18.60 -16.00 -33.34
CA LEU A 149 19.40 -16.21 -32.13
C LEU A 149 18.67 -17.12 -31.15
N VAL A 150 17.37 -16.93 -30.97
CA VAL A 150 16.51 -17.82 -30.17
C VAL A 150 16.47 -19.23 -30.75
N GLU A 151 16.37 -19.40 -32.07
CA GLU A 151 16.43 -20.72 -32.71
C GLU A 151 17.78 -21.42 -32.50
N ARG A 152 18.89 -20.69 -32.67
CA ARG A 152 20.22 -21.22 -32.37
C ARG A 152 20.38 -21.57 -30.90
N ALA A 153 19.86 -20.74 -29.99
CA ALA A 153 19.84 -21.04 -28.57
C ALA A 153 19.03 -22.30 -28.29
N LYS A 154 17.87 -22.48 -28.92
CA LYS A 154 17.02 -23.69 -28.79
C LYS A 154 17.70 -24.98 -29.26
N LEU A 155 18.60 -24.89 -30.24
CA LEU A 155 19.38 -26.02 -30.75
C LEU A 155 20.57 -26.40 -29.85
N SER A 156 21.00 -25.51 -28.95
CA SER A 156 22.12 -25.78 -28.05
C SER A 156 21.82 -26.92 -27.07
N ASN A 157 22.84 -27.73 -26.75
CA ASN A 157 22.72 -28.76 -25.71
C ASN A 157 22.37 -28.13 -24.35
N THR A 158 22.86 -26.93 -24.05
CA THR A 158 22.53 -26.19 -22.83
C THR A 158 21.03 -25.91 -22.72
N TYR A 159 20.39 -25.47 -23.80
CA TYR A 159 18.95 -25.24 -23.82
C TYR A 159 18.17 -26.55 -23.65
N LYS A 160 18.58 -27.64 -24.31
CA LYS A 160 17.93 -28.95 -24.15
C LYS A 160 18.03 -29.48 -22.71
N ILE A 161 19.18 -29.32 -22.06
CA ILE A 161 19.38 -29.66 -20.64
C ILE A 161 18.49 -28.79 -19.75
N ALA A 162 18.50 -27.46 -19.97
CA ALA A 162 17.68 -26.53 -19.20
C ALA A 162 16.18 -26.83 -19.35
N LEU A 163 15.72 -27.13 -20.57
CA LEU A 163 14.33 -27.50 -20.85
C LEU A 163 13.95 -28.83 -20.19
N THR A 164 14.83 -29.83 -20.24
CA THR A 164 14.63 -31.12 -19.56
C THR A 164 14.52 -30.94 -18.06
N ASN A 165 15.41 -30.14 -17.46
CA ASN A 165 15.39 -29.82 -16.04
C ASN A 165 14.14 -29.02 -15.67
N TYR A 166 13.70 -28.08 -16.52
CA TYR A 166 12.44 -27.36 -16.34
C TYR A 166 11.23 -28.31 -16.32
N HIS A 167 11.16 -29.27 -17.25
CA HIS A 167 10.08 -30.26 -17.27
C HIS A 167 10.09 -31.15 -16.03
N LYS A 168 11.26 -31.68 -15.64
CA LYS A 168 11.43 -32.47 -14.40
C LYS A 168 11.03 -31.68 -13.16
N LEU A 169 11.46 -30.42 -13.08
CA LEU A 169 11.06 -29.52 -11.99
C LEU A 169 9.55 -29.33 -12.00
N ARG A 170 8.96 -28.97 -13.13
CA ARG A 170 7.51 -28.76 -13.25
C ARG A 170 6.70 -29.98 -12.82
N GLU A 171 7.10 -31.17 -13.24
CA GLU A 171 6.47 -32.43 -12.83
C GLU A 171 6.60 -32.64 -11.31
N ARG A 172 7.79 -32.40 -10.75
CA ARG A 172 8.00 -32.48 -9.30
C ARG A 172 7.15 -31.45 -8.54
N MET A 173 7.02 -30.23 -9.05
CA MET A 173 6.24 -29.13 -8.45
C MET A 173 4.75 -29.48 -8.36
N VAL A 174 4.20 -30.15 -9.38
CA VAL A 174 2.79 -30.56 -9.40
C VAL A 174 2.51 -31.69 -8.40
N ASN A 175 3.49 -32.57 -8.17
CA ASN A 175 3.36 -33.76 -7.32
C ASN A 175 3.88 -33.55 -5.87
N MET A 176 4.02 -32.30 -5.42
CA MET A 176 4.47 -32.01 -4.05
C MET A 176 3.39 -32.31 -3.01
N SER A 177 3.77 -33.07 -1.98
CA SER A 177 2.95 -33.27 -0.77
C SER A 177 2.77 -31.95 0.00
N VAL A 178 1.73 -31.89 0.84
CA VAL A 178 1.46 -30.71 1.67
C VAL A 178 2.64 -30.36 2.58
N ALA A 179 3.31 -31.38 3.16
CA ALA A 179 4.48 -31.18 4.01
C ALA A 179 5.67 -30.60 3.23
N GLU A 180 5.94 -31.09 2.02
CA GLU A 180 6.99 -30.54 1.15
C GLU A 180 6.68 -29.09 0.75
N GLN A 181 5.41 -28.77 0.51
CA GLN A 181 4.97 -27.40 0.22
C GLN A 181 5.24 -26.45 1.39
N PHE A 182 4.92 -26.86 2.63
CA PHE A 182 5.28 -26.09 3.82
C PHE A 182 6.79 -25.96 4.02
N GLY A 183 7.55 -27.04 3.80
CA GLY A 183 9.02 -27.00 3.88
C GLY A 183 9.61 -25.98 2.91
N LEU A 184 9.17 -26.00 1.65
CA LEU A 184 9.59 -25.03 0.64
C LEU A 184 9.16 -23.61 1.02
N LEU A 185 7.95 -23.42 1.52
CA LEU A 185 7.45 -22.12 1.97
C LEU A 185 8.37 -21.51 3.05
N LEU A 186 8.70 -22.28 4.09
CA LEU A 186 9.52 -21.83 5.20
C LEU A 186 10.94 -21.49 4.75
N VAL A 187 11.56 -22.36 3.93
CA VAL A 187 12.92 -22.12 3.41
C VAL A 187 12.95 -20.88 2.52
N ALA A 188 12.03 -20.77 1.56
CA ALA A 188 11.97 -19.63 0.65
C ALA A 188 11.68 -18.32 1.39
N ASN A 189 10.78 -18.34 2.39
CA ASN A 189 10.51 -17.19 3.22
C ASN A 189 11.73 -16.79 4.07
N ALA A 190 12.42 -17.75 4.70
CA ALA A 190 13.64 -17.46 5.47
C ALA A 190 14.75 -16.85 4.61
N LEU A 191 14.96 -17.38 3.40
CA LEU A 191 15.89 -16.79 2.42
C LEU A 191 15.47 -15.35 2.06
N TYR A 192 14.17 -15.13 1.80
CA TYR A 192 13.66 -13.82 1.45
C TYR A 192 13.80 -12.80 2.58
N VAL A 193 13.57 -13.20 3.84
CA VAL A 193 13.61 -12.28 4.99
C VAL A 193 15.02 -12.05 5.50
N PHE A 194 15.85 -13.09 5.63
CA PHE A 194 17.13 -12.98 6.33
C PHE A 194 18.37 -12.91 5.42
N VAL A 195 18.24 -13.25 4.14
CA VAL A 195 19.37 -13.34 3.21
C VAL A 195 19.27 -12.27 2.13
N LEU A 196 18.19 -12.25 1.34
CA LEU A 196 18.08 -11.34 0.20
C LEU A 196 18.22 -9.85 0.54
N PRO A 197 17.65 -9.32 1.65
CA PRO A 197 17.74 -7.90 1.96
C PRO A 197 19.14 -7.46 2.35
N LYS A 198 20.09 -8.38 2.59
CA LYS A 198 21.50 -8.04 2.90
C LYS A 198 22.33 -7.73 1.66
N TYR A 199 21.80 -8.00 0.47
CA TYR A 199 22.48 -7.82 -0.79
C TYR A 199 21.80 -6.75 -1.61
N HIS A 200 22.56 -5.74 -2.00
CA HIS A 200 22.09 -4.59 -2.75
C HIS A 200 22.91 -4.41 -4.01
N LEU A 201 22.24 -3.99 -5.08
CA LEU A 201 22.89 -3.50 -6.28
C LEU A 201 22.88 -1.97 -6.24
N VAL A 202 24.08 -1.40 -6.11
CA VAL A 202 24.29 0.05 -6.09
C VAL A 202 24.44 0.55 -7.52
N PHE A 203 23.71 1.59 -7.88
CA PHE A 203 23.78 2.23 -9.18
C PHE A 203 24.83 3.35 -9.18
N PRO A 204 25.61 3.50 -10.27
CA PRO A 204 26.63 4.55 -10.36
C PRO A 204 26.04 5.96 -10.48
N PHE A 205 24.74 6.06 -10.77
CA PHE A 205 23.97 7.30 -10.80
C PHE A 205 22.61 7.04 -10.18
N GLN A 206 22.01 8.07 -9.62
CA GLN A 206 20.67 7.98 -9.06
C GLN A 206 19.64 7.78 -10.16
N LEU A 207 18.80 6.74 -10.04
CA LEU A 207 17.73 6.49 -11.02
C LEU A 207 16.63 7.55 -11.00
N PHE A 208 16.38 8.14 -9.83
CA PHE A 208 15.39 9.20 -9.64
C PHE A 208 16.09 10.46 -9.11
N PRO A 209 16.22 11.54 -9.90
CA PRO A 209 16.92 12.73 -9.45
C PRO A 209 16.19 13.34 -8.25
N SER A 210 16.71 13.09 -7.05
CA SER A 210 16.15 13.60 -5.80
C SER A 210 17.26 13.71 -4.75
N ASP A 211 17.23 14.76 -3.94
CA ASP A 211 18.21 14.93 -2.86
C ASP A 211 18.04 13.91 -1.71
N SER A 212 17.19 12.91 -1.90
CA SER A 212 16.82 11.89 -0.92
C SER A 212 17.67 10.61 -0.98
N GLY A 213 18.50 10.45 -2.02
CA GLY A 213 19.18 9.18 -2.29
C GLY A 213 18.26 8.06 -2.79
N LEU A 214 16.98 8.32 -3.06
CA LEU A 214 16.05 7.32 -3.58
C LEU A 214 16.50 6.83 -4.97
N GLY A 215 16.62 5.51 -5.14
CA GLY A 215 17.05 4.90 -6.40
C GLY A 215 18.57 4.89 -6.63
N THR A 216 19.38 5.10 -5.59
CA THR A 216 20.83 4.84 -5.61
C THR A 216 21.16 3.36 -5.46
N GLU A 217 20.28 2.57 -4.86
CA GLU A 217 20.43 1.12 -4.72
C GLU A 217 19.11 0.39 -4.83
N ILE A 218 19.17 -0.90 -5.18
CA ILE A 218 18.04 -1.81 -5.16
C ILE A 218 18.44 -3.12 -4.48
N GLY A 219 17.66 -3.54 -3.47
CA GLY A 219 17.88 -4.81 -2.78
C GLY A 219 17.53 -6.02 -3.68
N LEU A 220 18.23 -7.14 -3.48
CA LEU A 220 17.93 -8.38 -4.20
C LEU A 220 16.51 -8.89 -3.90
N ASP A 221 15.98 -8.63 -2.70
CA ASP A 221 14.59 -8.91 -2.31
C ASP A 221 13.58 -8.23 -3.26
N THR A 222 13.87 -6.97 -3.60
CA THR A 222 13.06 -6.15 -4.51
C THR A 222 13.19 -6.65 -5.94
N LEU A 223 14.42 -6.96 -6.38
CA LEU A 223 14.68 -7.52 -7.71
C LEU A 223 13.99 -8.88 -7.92
N VAL A 224 14.02 -9.74 -6.91
CA VAL A 224 13.32 -11.04 -6.95
C VAL A 224 11.81 -10.85 -7.02
N SER A 225 11.25 -9.86 -6.30
CA SER A 225 9.81 -9.62 -6.27
C SER A 225 9.21 -9.10 -7.58
N ILE A 226 9.99 -8.38 -8.40
CA ILE A 226 9.52 -7.78 -9.66
C ILE A 226 8.99 -8.84 -10.65
N PRO A 227 9.73 -9.93 -10.98
CA PRO A 227 9.21 -11.00 -11.81
C PRO A 227 7.92 -11.62 -11.30
N PHE A 228 7.81 -11.88 -9.98
CA PHE A 228 6.60 -12.47 -9.40
C PHE A 228 5.39 -11.55 -9.56
N MET A 229 5.57 -10.25 -9.29
CA MET A 229 4.52 -9.25 -9.51
C MET A 229 4.13 -9.17 -10.99
N TYR A 230 5.09 -9.18 -11.91
CA TYR A 230 4.82 -9.18 -13.35
C TYR A 230 4.00 -10.40 -13.78
N TYR A 231 4.39 -11.62 -13.35
CA TYR A 231 3.62 -12.83 -13.66
C TYR A 231 2.23 -12.83 -13.02
N PHE A 232 2.10 -12.30 -11.80
CA PHE A 232 0.81 -12.14 -11.16
C PHE A 232 -0.10 -11.23 -11.99
N LEU A 233 0.37 -10.03 -12.36
CA LEU A 233 -0.38 -9.03 -13.12
C LEU A 233 -0.72 -9.49 -14.54
N LYS A 234 0.21 -10.20 -15.21
CA LYS A 234 0.02 -10.70 -16.57
C LYS A 234 -1.20 -11.62 -16.68
N ASP A 235 -1.40 -12.47 -15.69
CA ASP A 235 -2.48 -13.47 -15.69
C ASP A 235 -3.70 -13.01 -14.88
N LEU A 236 -3.72 -11.76 -14.42
CA LEU A 236 -4.81 -11.22 -13.62
C LEU A 236 -6.02 -10.91 -14.50
N LYS A 237 -7.16 -11.53 -14.19
CA LYS A 237 -8.45 -11.21 -14.79
C LYS A 237 -9.26 -10.37 -13.82
N ILE A 238 -9.54 -9.13 -14.23
CA ILE A 238 -10.22 -8.14 -13.39
C ILE A 238 -11.75 -8.36 -13.36
N ASP A 239 -12.31 -8.87 -14.47
CA ASP A 239 -13.73 -9.19 -14.58
C ASP A 239 -14.01 -10.61 -14.09
N GLY A 240 -14.19 -10.74 -12.78
CA GLY A 240 -14.76 -11.94 -12.18
C GLY A 240 -16.28 -12.00 -12.38
N GLY A 241 -16.83 -13.21 -12.35
CA GLY A 241 -18.28 -13.40 -12.30
C GLY A 241 -18.88 -12.76 -11.05
N ARG A 242 -20.18 -12.48 -11.08
CA ARG A 242 -20.92 -12.01 -9.89
C ARG A 242 -21.24 -13.19 -8.98
N PHE A 243 -21.00 -13.01 -7.70
CA PHE A 243 -21.39 -13.98 -6.69
C PHE A 243 -22.91 -14.04 -6.54
N ARG A 244 -23.49 -15.23 -6.61
CA ARG A 244 -24.93 -15.42 -6.37
C ARG A 244 -25.13 -15.70 -4.88
N LEU A 245 -25.75 -14.75 -4.18
CA LEU A 245 -26.15 -14.94 -2.78
C LEU A 245 -27.21 -16.05 -2.69
N THR A 246 -26.94 -17.06 -1.88
CA THR A 246 -27.87 -18.15 -1.61
C THR A 246 -28.72 -17.82 -0.38
N ASN A 247 -30.04 -17.66 -0.54
CA ASN A 247 -31.05 -17.57 0.53
C ASN A 247 -30.77 -16.58 1.70
N ALA A 248 -29.91 -15.57 1.49
CA ALA A 248 -29.65 -14.50 2.45
C ALA A 248 -30.54 -13.29 2.12
N SER A 249 -31.49 -12.97 2.99
CA SER A 249 -32.28 -11.74 2.86
C SER A 249 -31.46 -10.53 3.30
N PRO A 250 -31.71 -9.32 2.76
CA PRO A 250 -31.06 -8.09 3.22
C PRO A 250 -31.13 -7.88 4.74
N PHE A 251 -32.26 -8.29 5.35
CA PHE A 251 -32.44 -8.27 6.80
C PHE A 251 -31.43 -9.16 7.55
N LYS A 252 -31.20 -10.39 7.08
CA LYS A 252 -30.19 -11.29 7.68
C LYS A 252 -28.79 -10.69 7.56
N ILE A 253 -28.45 -10.13 6.40
CA ILE A 253 -27.14 -9.48 6.18
C ILE A 253 -26.95 -8.31 7.14
N SER A 254 -27.96 -7.44 7.26
CA SER A 254 -27.93 -6.31 8.19
C SER A 254 -27.76 -6.77 9.65
N MET A 255 -28.51 -7.79 10.08
CA MET A 255 -28.39 -8.36 11.43
C MET A 255 -26.99 -8.92 11.69
N VAL A 256 -26.39 -9.63 10.72
CA VAL A 256 -25.03 -10.16 10.83
C VAL A 256 -24.02 -9.03 10.94
N ILE A 257 -24.11 -8.00 10.09
CA ILE A 257 -23.21 -6.83 10.15
C ILE A 257 -23.33 -6.13 11.52
N SER A 258 -24.55 -5.84 11.99
CA SER A 258 -24.77 -5.24 13.30
C SER A 258 -24.22 -6.09 14.43
N SER A 259 -24.35 -7.42 14.34
CA SER A 259 -23.82 -8.36 15.34
C SER A 259 -22.30 -8.40 15.33
N LEU A 260 -21.65 -8.33 14.17
CA LEU A 260 -20.18 -8.30 14.04
C LEU A 260 -19.58 -7.00 14.59
N VAL A 261 -20.26 -5.87 14.35
CA VAL A 261 -19.88 -4.58 14.93
C VAL A 261 -20.10 -4.59 16.44
N GLY A 262 -21.27 -5.09 16.90
CA GLY A 262 -21.56 -5.20 18.33
C GLY A 262 -20.58 -6.12 19.08
N SER A 263 -20.21 -7.25 18.48
CA SER A 263 -19.23 -8.17 19.09
C SER A 263 -17.82 -7.58 19.16
N PHE A 264 -17.44 -6.72 18.21
CA PHE A 264 -16.17 -5.99 18.26
C PHE A 264 -16.10 -5.00 19.44
N PHE A 265 -17.21 -4.33 19.76
CA PHE A 265 -17.25 -3.50 20.97
C PHE A 265 -17.28 -4.35 22.24
N LEU A 266 -18.06 -5.43 22.24
CA LEU A 266 -18.17 -6.33 23.38
C LEU A 266 -16.82 -6.96 23.75
N SER A 267 -15.96 -7.24 22.76
CA SER A 267 -14.62 -7.77 23.03
C SER A 267 -13.72 -6.83 23.81
N SER A 268 -13.90 -5.50 23.69
CA SER A 268 -13.14 -4.53 24.48
C SER A 268 -13.52 -4.61 25.97
N TYR A 269 -14.81 -4.80 26.27
CA TYR A 269 -15.26 -5.03 27.64
C TYR A 269 -14.79 -6.39 28.17
N PHE A 270 -14.77 -7.41 27.31
CA PHE A 270 -14.25 -8.72 27.67
C PHE A 270 -12.75 -8.69 27.96
N ALA A 271 -11.94 -7.97 27.18
CA ALA A 271 -10.52 -7.76 27.46
C ALA A 271 -10.31 -7.09 28.83
N SER A 272 -11.08 -6.04 29.14
CA SER A 272 -11.02 -5.38 30.46
C SER A 272 -11.44 -6.29 31.62
N LEU A 273 -12.40 -7.20 31.39
CA LEU A 273 -12.73 -8.24 32.36
C LEU A 273 -11.54 -9.19 32.57
N MET A 274 -10.87 -9.61 31.50
CA MET A 274 -9.68 -10.47 31.59
C MET A 274 -8.52 -9.77 32.31
N ASP A 275 -8.32 -8.47 32.10
CA ASP A 275 -7.35 -7.68 32.88
C ASP A 275 -7.65 -7.77 34.38
N SER A 276 -8.92 -7.62 34.75
CA SER A 276 -9.36 -7.70 36.16
C SER A 276 -9.12 -9.09 36.75
N VAL A 277 -9.34 -10.15 35.97
CA VAL A 277 -9.07 -11.54 36.38
C VAL A 277 -7.58 -11.77 36.58
N VAL A 278 -6.74 -11.30 35.66
CA VAL A 278 -5.29 -11.45 35.75
C VAL A 278 -4.72 -10.67 36.94
N LEU A 279 -5.21 -9.46 37.19
CA LEU A 279 -4.85 -8.67 38.38
C LEU A 279 -5.31 -9.35 39.68
N PHE A 280 -6.48 -10.00 39.67
CA PHE A 280 -6.94 -10.80 40.81
C PHE A 280 -6.02 -12.00 41.07
N ILE A 281 -5.57 -12.70 40.02
CA ILE A 281 -4.58 -13.79 40.14
C ILE A 281 -3.26 -13.25 40.72
N SER A 282 -2.82 -12.06 40.29
CA SER A 282 -1.66 -11.40 40.87
C SER A 282 -1.83 -11.10 42.36
N ALA A 283 -3.03 -10.67 42.78
CA ALA A 283 -3.37 -10.44 44.19
C ALA A 283 -3.38 -11.73 45.03
N LEU A 284 -3.52 -12.91 44.41
CA LEU A 284 -3.37 -14.22 45.07
C LEU A 284 -1.89 -14.66 45.22
N ASN A 285 -0.94 -13.72 45.07
CA ASN A 285 0.51 -13.94 45.13
C ASN A 285 1.09 -14.79 43.98
N PHE A 286 0.39 -14.87 42.84
CA PHE A 286 1.00 -15.41 41.61
C PHE A 286 1.76 -14.29 40.88
N PRO A 287 3.02 -14.49 40.48
CA PRO A 287 3.77 -13.48 39.75
C PRO A 287 3.19 -13.30 38.34
N VAL A 288 2.75 -12.08 38.02
CA VAL A 288 2.27 -11.70 36.70
C VAL A 288 2.96 -10.41 36.28
N SER A 289 3.67 -10.43 35.15
CA SER A 289 4.28 -9.23 34.55
C SER A 289 3.24 -8.35 33.85
N VAL A 290 3.58 -7.09 33.60
CA VAL A 290 2.73 -6.15 32.84
C VAL A 290 2.53 -6.66 31.41
N GLU A 291 3.54 -7.34 30.87
CA GLU A 291 3.54 -7.89 29.53
C GLU A 291 2.69 -9.14 29.42
N MET A 292 2.68 -9.98 30.46
CA MET A 292 1.71 -11.07 30.56
C MET A 292 0.28 -10.56 30.61
N LEU A 293 0.02 -9.51 31.40
CA LEU A 293 -1.29 -8.85 31.45
C LEU A 293 -1.71 -8.35 30.06
N ASN A 294 -0.84 -7.60 29.37
CA ASN A 294 -1.09 -7.11 28.02
C ASN A 294 -1.32 -8.25 27.01
N ALA A 295 -0.50 -9.31 27.06
CA ALA A 295 -0.62 -10.46 26.17
C ALA A 295 -1.97 -11.16 26.33
N VAL A 296 -2.40 -11.41 27.58
CA VAL A 296 -3.70 -12.04 27.89
C VAL A 296 -4.84 -11.14 27.44
N SER A 297 -4.76 -9.83 27.70
CA SER A 297 -5.78 -8.86 27.28
C SER A 297 -6.00 -8.86 25.76
N ILE A 298 -4.90 -8.77 25.00
CA ILE A 298 -4.91 -8.75 23.53
C ILE A 298 -5.50 -10.04 22.98
N ILE A 299 -4.96 -11.20 23.39
CA ILE A 299 -5.38 -12.49 22.81
C ILE A 299 -6.82 -12.81 23.20
N SER A 300 -7.23 -12.56 24.44
CA SER A 300 -8.57 -12.91 24.92
C SER A 300 -9.65 -12.06 24.27
N GLY A 301 -9.44 -10.74 24.15
CA GLY A 301 -10.34 -9.85 23.42
C GLY A 301 -10.47 -10.26 21.95
N HIS A 302 -9.34 -10.53 21.29
CA HIS A 302 -9.34 -10.98 19.90
C HIS A 302 -10.10 -12.31 19.70
N LEU A 303 -9.77 -13.34 20.48
CA LEU A 303 -10.41 -14.65 20.38
C LEU A 303 -11.90 -14.60 20.71
N PHE A 304 -12.31 -13.73 21.64
CA PHE A 304 -13.72 -13.51 21.96
C PHE A 304 -14.48 -12.91 20.76
N TRP A 305 -13.93 -11.87 20.13
CA TRP A 305 -14.52 -11.28 18.93
C TRP A 305 -14.64 -12.29 17.79
N MET A 306 -13.55 -13.04 17.55
CA MET A 306 -13.50 -14.09 16.55
C MET A 306 -14.52 -15.19 16.82
N ALA A 307 -14.66 -15.65 18.07
CA ALA A 307 -15.60 -16.71 18.43
C ALA A 307 -17.06 -16.29 18.21
N ILE A 308 -17.46 -15.10 18.68
CA ILE A 308 -18.82 -14.59 18.47
C ILE A 308 -19.07 -14.33 16.98
N GLY A 309 -18.15 -13.63 16.31
CA GLY A 309 -18.31 -13.32 14.89
C GLY A 309 -18.41 -14.57 14.03
N SER A 310 -17.57 -15.57 14.30
CA SER A 310 -17.60 -16.86 13.61
C SER A 310 -18.92 -17.57 13.83
N THR A 311 -19.44 -17.57 15.06
CA THR A 311 -20.74 -18.19 15.39
C THR A 311 -21.89 -17.52 14.63
N VAL A 312 -21.90 -16.19 14.56
CA VAL A 312 -22.90 -15.41 13.82
C VAL A 312 -22.84 -15.72 12.32
N ILE A 313 -21.64 -15.69 11.72
CA ILE A 313 -21.47 -16.01 10.29
C ILE A 313 -21.88 -17.45 10.00
N HIS A 314 -21.43 -18.40 10.81
CA HIS A 314 -21.75 -19.82 10.65
C HIS A 314 -23.27 -20.07 10.65
N LYS A 315 -23.99 -19.44 11.59
CA LYS A 315 -25.42 -19.66 11.77
C LYS A 315 -26.29 -18.99 10.72
N TYR A 316 -25.91 -17.80 10.26
CA TYR A 316 -26.80 -16.95 9.46
C TYR A 316 -26.36 -16.74 8.00
N MET A 317 -25.10 -17.02 7.67
CA MET A 317 -24.55 -16.76 6.34
C MET A 317 -24.06 -18.04 5.64
N PHE A 318 -23.04 -18.70 6.18
CA PHE A 318 -22.44 -19.86 5.55
C PHE A 318 -21.66 -20.72 6.55
N PRO A 319 -21.59 -22.05 6.35
CA PRO A 319 -20.82 -22.91 7.23
C PRO A 319 -19.32 -22.59 7.14
N LEU A 320 -18.72 -22.28 8.30
CA LEU A 320 -17.27 -22.08 8.44
C LEU A 320 -16.45 -23.37 8.45
N PHE A 321 -17.09 -24.50 8.76
CA PHE A 321 -16.46 -25.81 8.85
C PHE A 321 -17.33 -26.80 8.07
N GLY A 322 -16.70 -27.72 7.34
CA GLY A 322 -17.39 -28.67 6.47
C GLY A 322 -16.86 -28.62 5.04
N GLY A 323 -17.41 -29.48 4.17
CA GLY A 323 -16.95 -29.70 2.79
C GLY A 323 -17.17 -28.52 1.83
N GLU A 324 -17.52 -28.81 0.58
CA GLU A 324 -17.69 -27.77 -0.45
C GLU A 324 -18.68 -26.68 -0.02
N ASN A 325 -18.23 -25.42 -0.01
CA ASN A 325 -19.02 -24.26 0.32
C ASN A 325 -19.06 -23.31 -0.89
N ALA A 326 -20.24 -22.81 -1.25
CA ALA A 326 -20.38 -21.78 -2.29
C ALA A 326 -19.62 -20.48 -1.95
N TRP A 327 -19.42 -20.19 -0.67
CA TRP A 327 -18.79 -18.96 -0.19
C TRP A 327 -17.27 -18.99 -0.23
N TYR A 328 -16.61 -20.13 -0.15
CA TYR A 328 -15.16 -20.18 -0.37
C TYR A 328 -14.73 -21.63 -0.52
N LYS A 329 -13.58 -21.82 -1.18
CA LYS A 329 -12.90 -23.10 -1.27
C LYS A 329 -11.67 -23.08 -0.37
N LEU A 330 -11.49 -24.17 0.37
CA LEU A 330 -10.28 -24.47 1.13
C LEU A 330 -9.74 -25.81 0.63
N ASP A 331 -8.65 -25.75 -0.14
CA ASP A 331 -8.04 -26.92 -0.77
C ASP A 331 -6.55 -26.97 -0.46
N LEU A 332 -6.19 -27.85 0.48
CA LEU A 332 -4.81 -28.08 0.92
C LEU A 332 -4.03 -28.98 -0.06
N LYS A 333 -4.73 -29.73 -0.93
CA LYS A 333 -4.11 -30.70 -1.84
C LYS A 333 -3.61 -30.03 -3.12
N LYS A 334 -4.25 -28.94 -3.55
CA LYS A 334 -3.78 -28.12 -4.67
C LYS A 334 -2.37 -27.60 -4.38
N THR A 335 -1.53 -27.46 -5.41
CA THR A 335 -0.22 -26.81 -5.27
C THR A 335 -0.41 -25.32 -4.99
N TRP A 336 -0.29 -24.92 -3.73
CA TRP A 336 -0.52 -23.56 -3.25
C TRP A 336 0.77 -22.77 -2.97
N VAL A 337 1.90 -23.46 -2.73
CA VAL A 337 3.15 -22.82 -2.27
C VAL A 337 3.65 -21.71 -3.19
N TYR A 338 3.57 -21.90 -4.52
CA TYR A 338 4.01 -20.89 -5.48
C TYR A 338 3.11 -19.66 -5.51
N GLN A 339 1.80 -19.86 -5.34
CA GLN A 339 0.82 -18.78 -5.29
C GLN A 339 1.04 -17.94 -4.02
N VAL A 340 1.29 -18.61 -2.89
CA VAL A 340 1.61 -17.96 -1.62
C VAL A 340 2.92 -17.18 -1.72
N LEU A 341 4.01 -17.79 -2.19
CA LEU A 341 5.29 -17.11 -2.32
C LEU A 341 5.21 -15.92 -3.30
N SER A 342 4.57 -16.12 -4.46
CA SER A 342 4.37 -15.06 -5.44
C SER A 342 3.56 -13.90 -4.85
N GLY A 343 2.47 -14.20 -4.15
CA GLY A 343 1.63 -13.19 -3.51
C GLY A 343 2.34 -12.45 -2.39
N TYR A 344 3.12 -13.17 -1.57
CA TYR A 344 3.92 -12.58 -0.49
C TYR A 344 5.03 -11.67 -1.01
N PHE A 345 5.83 -12.09 -1.99
CA PHE A 345 6.87 -11.24 -2.59
C PHE A 345 6.26 -10.02 -3.29
N SER A 346 5.14 -10.21 -3.99
CA SER A 346 4.38 -9.09 -4.57
C SER A 346 3.89 -8.12 -3.50
N SER A 347 3.46 -8.62 -2.33
CA SER A 347 3.03 -7.81 -1.19
C SER A 347 4.18 -6.95 -0.64
N CYS A 348 5.36 -7.53 -0.48
CA CYS A 348 6.57 -6.81 -0.07
C CYS A 348 6.92 -5.68 -1.05
N LEU A 349 6.87 -5.94 -2.36
CA LEU A 349 7.12 -4.93 -3.38
C LEU A 349 6.09 -3.80 -3.35
N VAL A 350 4.80 -4.15 -3.33
CA VAL A 350 3.69 -3.18 -3.30
C VAL A 350 3.78 -2.31 -2.06
N TYR A 351 3.99 -2.91 -0.88
CA TYR A 351 4.15 -2.16 0.36
C TYR A 351 5.32 -1.19 0.27
N LYS A 352 6.50 -1.64 -0.18
CA LYS A 352 7.69 -0.79 -0.28
C LYS A 352 7.46 0.41 -1.22
N ILE A 353 6.79 0.20 -2.35
CA ILE A 353 6.45 1.29 -3.28
C ILE A 353 5.49 2.29 -2.62
N VAL A 354 4.41 1.80 -2.00
CA VAL A 354 3.38 2.64 -1.39
C VAL A 354 3.90 3.38 -0.17
N ASP A 355 4.72 2.72 0.66
CA ASP A 355 5.32 3.31 1.85
C ASP A 355 6.32 4.40 1.49
N ASN A 356 7.20 4.18 0.51
CA ASN A 356 8.11 5.22 0.02
C ASN A 356 7.36 6.45 -0.54
N LEU A 357 6.27 6.22 -1.28
CA LEU A 357 5.41 7.29 -1.77
C LEU A 357 4.76 8.05 -0.61
N PHE A 358 4.20 7.32 0.36
CA PHE A 358 3.57 7.89 1.54
C PHE A 358 4.56 8.73 2.37
N LEU A 359 5.76 8.20 2.65
CA LEU A 359 6.81 8.91 3.37
C LEU A 359 7.27 10.17 2.62
N SER A 360 7.35 10.12 1.29
CA SER A 360 7.66 11.29 0.47
C SER A 360 6.60 12.39 0.63
N ILE A 361 5.32 12.03 0.66
CA ILE A 361 4.21 12.96 0.90
C ILE A 361 4.29 13.52 2.33
N VAL A 362 4.40 12.65 3.34
CA VAL A 362 4.49 13.05 4.76
C VAL A 362 5.62 14.03 5.00
N LYS A 363 6.82 13.77 4.44
CA LYS A 363 7.98 14.65 4.53
C LYS A 363 7.72 16.01 3.86
N ASN A 364 7.14 16.01 2.67
CA ASN A 364 6.86 17.25 1.93
C ASN A 364 5.80 18.14 2.61
N PHE A 365 4.88 17.55 3.38
CA PHE A 365 3.81 18.27 4.06
C PHE A 365 4.01 18.40 5.58
N ASN A 366 5.17 18.01 6.13
CA ASN A 366 5.46 18.03 7.58
C ASN A 366 4.36 17.39 8.45
N LEU A 367 3.78 16.28 7.97
CA LEU A 367 2.72 15.60 8.69
C LEU A 367 3.30 14.73 9.81
N GLN A 368 2.69 14.72 10.99
CA GLN A 368 3.08 13.82 12.06
C GLN A 368 2.46 12.44 11.86
N LYS A 369 3.27 11.39 11.97
CA LYS A 369 2.78 10.00 11.98
C LYS A 369 2.14 9.73 13.35
N CYS A 370 0.90 9.25 13.36
CA CYS A 370 0.26 8.73 14.57
C CYS A 370 0.24 7.21 14.50
N GLU A 371 0.81 6.56 15.51
CA GLU A 371 0.72 5.11 15.69
C GLU A 371 -0.57 4.75 16.42
N SER A 372 -1.08 3.54 16.15
CA SER A 372 -2.24 3.06 16.90
C SER A 372 -1.80 2.60 18.30
N PRO A 373 -2.63 2.78 19.33
CA PRO A 373 -2.31 2.33 20.68
C PRO A 373 -2.04 0.82 20.76
N THR A 374 -2.73 0.02 19.95
CA THR A 374 -2.55 -1.43 19.91
C THR A 374 -1.18 -1.82 19.37
N ASP A 375 -0.72 -1.15 18.30
CA ASP A 375 0.61 -1.38 17.74
C ASP A 375 1.71 -1.06 18.78
N GLN A 376 1.51 0.03 19.54
CA GLN A 376 2.43 0.41 20.61
C GLN A 376 2.48 -0.64 21.73
N THR A 377 1.32 -1.17 22.17
CA THR A 377 1.29 -2.22 23.19
C THR A 377 1.98 -3.50 22.72
N ILE A 378 1.77 -3.88 21.45
CA ILE A 378 2.44 -5.06 20.87
C ILE A 378 3.96 -4.83 20.81
N SER A 379 4.42 -3.66 20.39
CA SER A 379 5.86 -3.31 20.38
C SER A 379 6.47 -3.43 21.78
N ASN A 380 5.79 -2.88 22.80
CA ASN A 380 6.26 -2.95 24.18
C ASN A 380 6.39 -4.41 24.67
N VAL A 381 5.48 -5.30 24.28
CA VAL A 381 5.59 -6.74 24.61
C VAL A 381 6.74 -7.40 23.86
N CYS A 382 6.99 -7.02 22.61
CA CYS A 382 8.13 -7.53 21.85
C CYS A 382 9.49 -7.10 22.44
N GLU A 383 9.54 -5.93 23.08
CA GLU A 383 10.75 -5.36 23.69
C GLU A 383 11.06 -5.93 25.10
N SER A 384 10.14 -6.67 25.72
CA SER A 384 10.19 -6.98 27.16
C SER A 384 11.14 -8.12 27.58
N ASN A 385 11.89 -8.72 26.65
CA ASN A 385 12.71 -9.92 26.88
C ASN A 385 11.94 -11.13 27.46
N GLU A 386 10.61 -11.06 27.62
CA GLU A 386 9.80 -12.14 28.19
C GLU A 386 9.25 -13.06 27.08
N THR A 387 9.83 -14.26 26.98
CA THR A 387 9.49 -15.21 25.91
C THR A 387 8.01 -15.61 25.89
N LEU A 388 7.38 -15.83 27.04
CA LEU A 388 6.01 -16.35 27.10
C LEU A 388 4.96 -15.31 26.64
N PRO A 389 4.94 -14.05 27.14
CA PRO A 389 4.11 -12.98 26.59
C PRO A 389 4.32 -12.75 25.10
N ILE A 390 5.56 -12.83 24.59
CA ILE A 390 5.86 -12.69 23.16
C ILE A 390 5.18 -13.82 22.37
N ILE A 391 5.33 -15.07 22.79
CA ILE A 391 4.69 -16.22 22.11
C ILE A 391 3.17 -16.06 22.11
N ILE A 392 2.56 -15.77 23.27
CA ILE A 392 1.11 -15.60 23.40
C ILE A 392 0.62 -14.46 22.50
N THR A 393 1.30 -13.30 22.57
CA THR A 393 0.94 -12.13 21.78
C THR A 393 1.08 -12.37 20.30
N SER A 394 2.06 -13.19 19.86
CA SER A 394 2.28 -13.50 18.44
C SER A 394 1.14 -14.32 17.80
N ILE A 395 0.44 -15.16 18.57
CA ILE A 395 -0.61 -16.04 18.04
C ILE A 395 -1.74 -15.23 17.40
N ALA A 396 -2.13 -14.13 18.04
CA ALA A 396 -3.21 -13.28 17.57
C ALA A 396 -2.92 -12.65 16.18
N PRO A 397 -1.92 -11.78 16.00
CA PRO A 397 -1.64 -11.13 14.73
C PRO A 397 -1.08 -12.11 13.68
N CYS A 398 -0.33 -13.15 14.06
CA CYS A 398 0.35 -14.00 13.07
C CYS A 398 -0.51 -15.16 12.56
N ILE A 399 -1.57 -15.55 13.28
CA ILE A 399 -2.36 -16.75 12.93
C ILE A 399 -3.86 -16.47 12.97
N THR A 400 -4.43 -16.14 14.12
CA THR A 400 -5.89 -16.10 14.28
C THR A 400 -6.52 -14.88 13.62
N ALA A 401 -5.85 -13.72 13.66
CA ALA A 401 -6.31 -12.52 12.96
C ALA A 401 -6.28 -12.70 11.43
N PRO A 402 -5.21 -13.20 10.79
CA PRO A 402 -5.22 -13.54 9.37
C PRO A 402 -6.39 -14.45 8.98
N TRP A 403 -6.65 -15.51 9.76
CA TRP A 403 -7.78 -16.40 9.48
C TRP A 403 -9.11 -15.64 9.51
N TRP A 404 -9.34 -14.89 10.59
CA TRP A 404 -10.59 -14.16 10.79
C TRP A 404 -10.79 -13.05 9.76
N GLU A 405 -9.75 -12.28 9.45
CA GLU A 405 -9.81 -11.14 8.54
C GLU A 405 -9.97 -11.58 7.09
N GLU A 406 -9.33 -12.69 6.66
CA GLU A 406 -9.55 -13.22 5.33
C GLU A 406 -10.99 -13.72 5.14
N LEU A 407 -11.59 -14.35 6.15
CA LEU A 407 -13.01 -14.71 6.14
C LEU A 407 -13.92 -13.47 6.15
N LEU A 408 -13.62 -12.48 6.97
CA LEU A 408 -14.46 -11.29 7.10
C LEU A 408 -14.43 -10.44 5.82
N TYR A 409 -13.26 -10.22 5.24
CA TYR A 409 -13.09 -9.30 4.12
C TYR A 409 -13.17 -10.00 2.77
N ARG A 410 -12.48 -11.13 2.56
CA ARG A 410 -12.39 -11.76 1.22
C ARG A 410 -13.54 -12.71 0.95
N VAL A 411 -14.10 -13.30 1.99
CA VAL A 411 -15.29 -14.13 1.87
C VAL A 411 -16.54 -13.31 2.10
N PHE A 412 -16.81 -12.84 3.32
CA PHE A 412 -18.08 -12.22 3.66
C PHE A 412 -18.29 -10.86 2.95
N THR A 413 -17.43 -9.89 3.23
CA THR A 413 -17.57 -8.51 2.72
C THR A 413 -17.50 -8.45 1.20
N PHE A 414 -16.45 -9.02 0.61
CA PHE A 414 -16.27 -9.04 -0.84
C PHE A 414 -17.47 -9.70 -1.55
N LYS A 415 -17.95 -10.87 -1.08
CA LYS A 415 -19.04 -11.58 -1.77
C LYS A 415 -20.39 -10.89 -1.66
N ILE A 416 -20.65 -10.20 -0.55
CA ILE A 416 -21.84 -9.33 -0.44
C ILE A 416 -21.79 -8.25 -1.52
N PHE A 417 -20.69 -7.50 -1.61
CA PHE A 417 -20.58 -6.45 -2.63
C PHE A 417 -20.57 -7.01 -4.06
N ASN A 418 -19.90 -8.14 -4.29
CA ASN A 418 -19.80 -8.75 -5.61
C ASN A 418 -21.14 -9.33 -6.13
N SER A 419 -22.14 -9.46 -5.25
CA SER A 419 -23.49 -9.84 -5.68
C SER A 419 -24.20 -8.76 -6.50
N PHE A 420 -23.81 -7.49 -6.33
CA PHE A 420 -24.40 -6.35 -7.06
C PHE A 420 -23.37 -5.43 -7.74
N LEU A 421 -22.07 -5.54 -7.42
CA LEU A 421 -20.97 -4.79 -8.03
C LEU A 421 -20.02 -5.70 -8.82
N PRO A 422 -19.29 -5.15 -9.82
CA PRO A 422 -18.17 -5.85 -10.45
C PRO A 422 -17.09 -6.26 -9.43
N SER A 423 -16.30 -7.29 -9.76
CA SER A 423 -15.26 -7.81 -8.87
C SER A 423 -14.25 -6.76 -8.45
N LEU A 424 -13.76 -5.91 -9.37
CA LEU A 424 -12.82 -4.85 -9.02
C LEU A 424 -13.39 -3.85 -8.00
N ALA A 425 -14.62 -3.39 -8.21
CA ALA A 425 -15.27 -2.45 -7.28
C ALA A 425 -15.47 -3.09 -5.90
N SER A 426 -15.83 -4.38 -5.87
CA SER A 426 -16.00 -5.15 -4.65
C SER A 426 -14.67 -5.34 -3.91
N SER A 427 -13.58 -5.59 -4.65
CA SER A 427 -12.22 -5.64 -4.11
C SER A 427 -11.83 -4.30 -3.49
N LEU A 428 -12.00 -3.18 -4.22
CA LEU A 428 -11.68 -1.85 -3.72
C LEU A 428 -12.42 -1.52 -2.42
N ILE A 429 -13.73 -1.76 -2.36
CA ILE A 429 -14.54 -1.49 -1.16
C ILE A 429 -14.08 -2.38 0.00
N SER A 430 -13.89 -3.68 -0.25
CA SER A 430 -13.40 -4.60 0.77
C SER A 430 -12.04 -4.17 1.32
N SER A 431 -11.14 -3.68 0.48
CA SER A 431 -9.81 -3.21 0.89
C SER A 431 -9.87 -1.93 1.69
N VAL A 432 -10.76 -0.99 1.34
CA VAL A 432 -11.01 0.21 2.14
C VAL A 432 -11.50 -0.17 3.53
N LEU A 433 -12.48 -1.08 3.62
CA LEU A 433 -13.03 -1.52 4.91
C LEU A 433 -11.98 -2.24 5.77
N PHE A 434 -11.17 -3.09 5.15
CA PHE A 434 -10.01 -3.73 5.81
C PHE A 434 -9.06 -2.69 6.42
N SER A 435 -8.66 -1.66 5.67
CA SER A 435 -7.75 -0.62 6.16
C SER A 435 -8.37 0.28 7.23
N LEU A 436 -9.64 0.63 7.09
CA LEU A 436 -10.35 1.45 8.08
C LEU A 436 -10.49 0.72 9.42
N ASN A 437 -10.67 -0.60 9.41
CA ASN A 437 -10.80 -1.40 10.62
C ASN A 437 -9.54 -1.39 11.50
N HIS A 438 -8.37 -1.12 10.91
CA HIS A 438 -7.10 -1.04 11.65
C HIS A 438 -6.93 0.28 12.41
N LEU A 439 -7.79 1.29 12.18
CA LEU A 439 -7.79 2.55 12.91
C LEU A 439 -6.46 3.31 12.92
N SER A 440 -5.56 3.00 11.99
CA SER A 440 -4.23 3.60 11.88
C SER A 440 -4.15 4.41 10.59
N MET A 441 -4.29 5.73 10.70
CA MET A 441 -4.17 6.62 9.53
C MET A 441 -2.76 6.61 8.94
N GLY A 442 -1.74 6.34 9.76
CA GLY A 442 -0.34 6.26 9.33
C GLY A 442 -0.02 5.06 8.44
N SER A 443 -0.87 4.03 8.43
CA SER A 443 -0.71 2.82 7.61
C SER A 443 -1.86 2.57 6.64
N PHE A 444 -2.82 3.50 6.54
CA PHE A 444 -4.04 3.31 5.74
C PHE A 444 -3.74 2.94 4.29
N PHE A 445 -2.87 3.69 3.60
CA PHE A 445 -2.58 3.46 2.18
C PHE A 445 -1.83 2.15 1.95
N GLN A 446 -0.90 1.82 2.85
CA GLN A 446 -0.15 0.58 2.85
C GLN A 446 -1.11 -0.60 3.00
N LEU A 447 -1.94 -0.60 4.05
CA LEU A 447 -2.94 -1.64 4.29
C LEU A 447 -3.98 -1.72 3.17
N PHE A 448 -4.33 -0.59 2.55
CA PHE A 448 -5.29 -0.57 1.43
C PHE A 448 -4.70 -1.27 0.21
N SER A 449 -3.44 -0.96 -0.12
CA SER A 449 -2.76 -1.59 -1.26
C SER A 449 -2.55 -3.09 -1.08
N LEU A 450 -2.16 -3.54 0.12
CA LEU A 450 -2.10 -4.96 0.47
C LEU A 450 -3.49 -5.59 0.42
N GLY A 451 -4.47 -4.90 0.99
CA GLY A 451 -5.86 -5.30 1.02
C GLY A 451 -6.39 -5.61 -0.38
N LEU A 452 -6.06 -4.74 -1.34
CA LEU A 452 -6.46 -4.82 -2.74
C LEU A 452 -5.74 -5.96 -3.44
N LEU A 453 -4.41 -6.05 -3.26
CA LEU A 453 -3.62 -7.14 -3.82
C LEU A 453 -4.14 -8.51 -3.36
N TRP A 454 -4.40 -8.70 -2.06
CA TRP A 454 -4.89 -9.96 -1.53
C TRP A 454 -6.31 -10.27 -2.00
N SER A 455 -7.18 -9.26 -2.17
CA SER A 455 -8.50 -9.49 -2.77
C SER A 455 -8.40 -9.97 -4.22
N LEU A 456 -7.48 -9.39 -5.01
CA LEU A 456 -7.22 -9.81 -6.38
C LEU A 456 -6.62 -11.22 -6.46
N ILE A 457 -5.71 -11.57 -5.54
CA ILE A 457 -5.16 -12.93 -5.41
C ILE A 457 -6.28 -13.93 -5.06
N HIS A 458 -7.13 -13.61 -4.08
CA HIS A 458 -8.25 -14.48 -3.71
C HIS A 458 -9.16 -14.77 -4.92
N ASN A 459 -9.53 -13.73 -5.66
CA ASN A 459 -10.38 -13.85 -6.85
C ASN A 459 -9.75 -14.69 -7.95
N LYS A 460 -8.41 -14.64 -8.10
CA LYS A 460 -7.68 -15.42 -9.10
C LYS A 460 -7.54 -16.88 -8.71
N GLU A 461 -7.19 -17.16 -7.46
CA GLU A 461 -6.79 -18.50 -7.04
C GLU A 461 -7.95 -19.38 -6.59
N ASP A 462 -9.08 -18.77 -6.20
CA ASP A 462 -10.28 -19.40 -5.65
C ASP A 462 -9.92 -20.44 -4.57
N ASN A 463 -9.03 -20.03 -3.66
CA ASN A 463 -8.61 -20.82 -2.51
C ASN A 463 -8.26 -19.86 -1.37
N ILE A 464 -9.09 -19.81 -0.34
CA ILE A 464 -8.89 -18.89 0.81
C ILE A 464 -7.58 -19.20 1.54
N PHE A 465 -7.12 -20.45 1.47
CA PHE A 465 -5.88 -20.89 2.12
C PHE A 465 -4.65 -20.14 1.60
N VAL A 466 -4.65 -19.74 0.31
CA VAL A 466 -3.55 -18.99 -0.29
C VAL A 466 -3.43 -17.61 0.36
N THR A 467 -4.52 -16.84 0.43
CA THR A 467 -4.45 -15.49 1.02
C THR A 467 -4.30 -15.52 2.53
N PHE A 468 -4.87 -16.53 3.20
CA PHE A 468 -4.59 -16.80 4.60
C PHE A 468 -3.09 -16.95 4.88
N LEU A 469 -2.39 -17.81 4.14
CA LEU A 469 -0.95 -18.00 4.34
C LEU A 469 -0.13 -16.76 3.97
N ILE A 470 -0.49 -16.04 2.90
CA ILE A 470 0.17 -14.77 2.55
C ILE A 470 0.06 -13.79 3.71
N HIS A 471 -1.13 -13.67 4.30
CA HIS A 471 -1.40 -12.76 5.41
C HIS A 471 -0.66 -13.22 6.68
N CYS A 472 -0.65 -14.51 7.01
CA CYS A 472 0.16 -15.05 8.12
C CYS A 472 1.65 -14.71 7.94
N LEU A 473 2.21 -14.90 6.74
CA LEU A 473 3.61 -14.57 6.45
C LEU A 473 3.87 -13.06 6.56
N TRP A 474 2.94 -12.24 6.07
CA TRP A 474 3.02 -10.79 6.18
C TRP A 474 3.08 -10.34 7.64
N ASN A 475 2.10 -10.75 8.46
CA ASN A 475 2.05 -10.34 9.86
C ASN A 475 3.22 -10.93 10.66
N SER A 476 3.62 -12.17 10.37
CA SER A 476 4.81 -12.77 10.99
C SER A 476 6.07 -11.98 10.66
N ARG A 477 6.22 -11.47 9.44
CA ARG A 477 7.35 -10.59 9.06
C ARG A 477 7.33 -9.29 9.87
N ILE A 478 6.18 -8.63 9.98
CA ILE A 478 6.07 -7.39 10.76
C ILE A 478 6.39 -7.65 12.23
N PHE A 479 5.81 -8.70 12.81
CA PHE A 479 6.06 -9.08 14.21
C PHE A 479 7.53 -9.46 14.45
N LEU A 480 8.15 -10.22 13.55
CA LEU A 480 9.58 -10.54 13.63
C LEU A 480 10.45 -9.28 13.48
N GLY A 481 10.09 -8.35 12.60
CA GLY A 481 10.76 -7.06 12.46
C GLY A 481 10.76 -6.28 13.77
N SER A 482 9.64 -6.24 14.50
CA SER A 482 9.57 -5.65 15.84
C SER A 482 10.45 -6.37 16.87
N LEU A 483 10.61 -7.70 16.76
CA LEU A 483 11.45 -8.48 17.67
C LEU A 483 12.96 -8.33 17.39
N THR A 484 13.35 -8.24 16.12
CA THR A 484 14.76 -8.28 15.71
C THR A 484 15.32 -6.94 15.25
N GLY A 485 14.48 -5.91 15.11
CA GLY A 485 14.84 -4.61 14.51
C GLY A 485 15.16 -4.68 13.01
N LEU A 486 14.58 -5.66 12.30
CA LEU A 486 14.81 -5.91 10.86
C LEU A 486 13.83 -5.18 9.94
#